data_AF-A0AAU1JUX1-F1
#
_entry.id   AF-A0AAU1JUX1-F1
#
_cell.length_a   1.000
_cell.length_b   1.000
_cell.length_c   1.000
_cell.angle_alpha   90.00
_cell.angle_beta   90.00
_cell.angle_gamma   90.00
#
_symmetry.space_group_name_H-M   'P 1'
#
loop_
_entity.id
_entity.type
_entity.pdbx_description
1 polymer ?
#
loop_
_entity_poly.entity_id
_entity_poly.type
_entity_poly.pdbx_seq_one_letter_code
_entity_poly.pdbx_strand_id
1 'polypeptide(L)'
;MSDQTEPQGEVRATTTERPRWTTGRVIAVVAGSVLLLVSLGLIAGGGALAVAAAQRDDDGYLVTDGVTISASGHAITSESFTIETDAGVDVPGRLIGDAKLVVTSVEEGPVFVGVAPSADVAAYLAGVRHSTLDGFDRNTPTYDAVDGGPPASLPAETGFWTASTSGTGPQTLTWEVESGDWTLVVMNADGHAPVTAVAAIGATLPVLGAAIGVLLGVGGVLLLVSLALLIGGLLSASRVARRDPAPAR
;
A
#
# COMPACT_ATOMS: atom_id res chain seq x y z
N MET A 1 10.74 -90.51 -30.86
CA MET A 1 10.68 -89.99 -29.48
C MET A 1 10.53 -88.48 -29.60
N SER A 2 9.32 -87.98 -29.33
CA SER A 2 8.88 -86.60 -28.99
C SER A 2 9.37 -85.43 -29.87
N ASP A 3 8.53 -84.75 -30.66
CA ASP A 3 7.42 -83.84 -30.30
C ASP A 3 7.89 -82.55 -29.59
N GLN A 4 7.83 -81.41 -30.31
CA GLN A 4 7.16 -80.18 -29.84
C GLN A 4 7.24 -79.02 -30.87
N THR A 5 6.06 -78.72 -31.40
CA THR A 5 5.44 -77.41 -31.64
C THR A 5 6.18 -76.15 -31.17
N GLU A 6 6.31 -75.15 -32.06
CA GLU A 6 6.13 -73.74 -31.71
C GLU A 6 5.59 -72.93 -32.91
N PRO A 7 4.42 -72.26 -32.80
CA PRO A 7 3.96 -71.30 -33.79
C PRO A 7 4.64 -69.94 -33.56
N GLN A 8 5.44 -69.50 -34.54
CA GLN A 8 5.98 -68.14 -34.55
C GLN A 8 4.83 -67.16 -34.85
N GLY A 9 4.16 -66.70 -33.80
CA GLY A 9 3.21 -65.60 -33.86
C GLY A 9 3.93 -64.34 -34.31
N GLU A 10 3.61 -63.89 -35.52
CA GLU A 10 4.08 -62.61 -36.06
C GLU A 10 3.53 -61.48 -35.18
N VAL A 11 4.37 -60.96 -34.29
CA VAL A 11 4.08 -59.78 -33.49
C VAL A 11 3.96 -58.61 -34.45
N ARG A 12 2.73 -58.31 -34.91
CA ARG A 12 2.42 -57.05 -35.57
C ARG A 12 2.71 -55.94 -34.57
N ALA A 13 3.88 -55.33 -34.70
CA ALA A 13 4.18 -54.08 -34.04
C ALA A 13 3.19 -53.03 -34.55
N THR A 14 2.11 -52.81 -33.78
CA THR A 14 1.26 -51.65 -33.95
C THR A 14 2.10 -50.44 -33.56
N THR A 15 2.75 -49.85 -34.56
CA THR A 15 3.46 -48.59 -34.38
C THR A 15 2.39 -47.56 -34.05
N THR A 16 2.24 -47.24 -32.76
CA THR A 16 1.33 -46.18 -32.32
C THR A 16 1.93 -44.88 -32.83
N GLU A 17 1.44 -44.37 -33.97
CA GLU A 17 1.82 -43.05 -34.46
C GLU A 17 1.48 -42.04 -33.37
N ARG A 18 2.52 -41.44 -32.78
CA ARG A 18 2.32 -40.39 -31.78
C ARG A 18 1.64 -39.21 -32.48
N PRO A 19 0.52 -38.68 -31.94
CA PRO A 19 -0.18 -37.56 -32.55
C PRO A 19 0.80 -36.41 -32.77
N ARG A 20 1.04 -36.03 -34.03
CA ARG A 20 1.98 -34.96 -34.37
C ARG A 20 1.32 -33.64 -34.03
N TRP A 21 1.82 -32.96 -33.01
CA TRP A 21 1.33 -31.64 -32.63
C TRP A 21 1.62 -30.65 -33.77
N THR A 22 0.60 -29.94 -34.23
CA THR A 22 0.80 -28.88 -35.22
C THR A 22 1.51 -27.70 -34.56
N THR A 23 2.42 -27.03 -35.29
CA THR A 23 3.20 -25.88 -34.78
C THR A 23 2.30 -24.80 -34.17
N GLY A 24 1.12 -24.56 -34.75
CA GLY A 24 0.13 -23.62 -34.21
C GLY A 24 -0.42 -24.03 -32.83
N ARG A 25 -0.51 -25.33 -32.54
CA ARG A 25 -0.94 -25.84 -31.22
C ARG A 25 0.13 -25.61 -30.16
N VAL A 26 1.39 -25.86 -30.49
CA VAL A 26 2.52 -25.60 -29.58
C VAL A 26 2.60 -24.12 -29.23
N ILE A 27 2.51 -23.24 -30.24
CA ILE A 27 2.52 -21.78 -30.05
C ILE A 27 1.32 -21.33 -29.19
N ALA A 28 0.11 -21.84 -29.45
CA ALA A 28 -1.07 -21.48 -28.68
C ALA A 28 -0.97 -21.91 -27.21
N VAL A 29 -0.43 -23.10 -26.93
CA VAL A 29 -0.22 -23.58 -25.57
C VAL A 29 0.84 -22.77 -24.85
N VAL A 30 1.99 -22.52 -25.49
CA VAL A 30 3.07 -21.71 -24.90
C VAL A 30 2.59 -20.29 -24.61
N ALA A 31 1.94 -19.64 -25.57
CA ALA A 31 1.39 -18.29 -25.40
C ALA A 31 0.31 -18.26 -24.30
N GLY A 32 -0.60 -19.24 -24.29
CA GLY A 32 -1.63 -19.38 -23.27
C GLY A 32 -1.02 -19.56 -21.87
N SER A 33 -0.01 -20.41 -21.71
CA SER A 33 0.67 -20.63 -20.43
C SER A 33 1.42 -19.39 -19.94
N VAL A 34 2.11 -18.67 -20.82
CA VAL A 34 2.79 -17.41 -20.44
C VAL A 34 1.76 -16.36 -19.99
N LEU A 35 0.68 -16.18 -20.76
CA LEU A 35 -0.39 -15.25 -20.40
C LEU A 35 -1.08 -15.64 -19.09
N LEU A 36 -1.22 -16.94 -18.82
CA LEU A 36 -1.76 -17.44 -17.56
C LEU A 36 -0.89 -17.02 -16.37
N LEU A 37 0.42 -17.24 -16.47
CA LEU A 37 1.35 -16.88 -15.39
C LEU A 37 1.36 -15.38 -15.12
N VAL A 38 1.37 -14.57 -16.18
CA VAL A 38 1.29 -13.10 -16.04
C VAL A 38 -0.03 -12.68 -15.39
N SER A 39 -1.16 -13.26 -15.83
CA SER A 39 -2.48 -13.02 -15.26
C SER A 39 -2.52 -13.35 -13.76
N LEU A 40 -2.02 -14.53 -13.37
CA LEU A 40 -1.98 -14.92 -11.96
C LEU A 40 -1.12 -13.96 -11.13
N GLY A 41 0.04 -13.53 -11.66
CA GLY A 41 0.89 -12.56 -10.98
C GLY A 41 0.18 -11.23 -10.73
N LEU A 42 -0.53 -10.71 -11.74
CA LEU A 42 -1.29 -9.46 -11.63
C LEU A 42 -2.47 -9.58 -10.66
N ILE A 43 -3.21 -10.70 -10.72
CA ILE A 43 -4.33 -10.95 -9.80
C ILE A 43 -3.84 -11.13 -8.37
N ALA A 44 -2.76 -11.89 -8.16
CA ALA A 44 -2.17 -12.09 -6.84
C ALA A 44 -1.66 -10.76 -6.26
N GLY A 45 -0.95 -9.96 -7.05
CA GLY A 45 -0.49 -8.63 -6.66
C GLY A 45 -1.65 -7.67 -6.34
N GLY A 46 -2.63 -7.58 -7.23
CA GLY A 46 -3.83 -6.75 -7.02
C GLY A 46 -4.66 -7.21 -5.81
N GLY A 47 -4.77 -8.53 -5.60
CA GLY A 47 -5.46 -9.11 -4.44
C GLY A 47 -4.75 -8.84 -3.12
N ALA A 48 -3.42 -8.96 -3.08
CA ALA A 48 -2.63 -8.60 -1.90
C ALA A 48 -2.78 -7.12 -1.55
N LEU A 49 -2.73 -6.23 -2.56
CA LEU A 49 -2.98 -4.80 -2.37
C LEU A 49 -4.41 -4.52 -1.91
N ALA A 50 -5.41 -5.25 -2.42
CA ALA A 50 -6.80 -5.12 -1.98
C ALA A 50 -6.98 -5.53 -0.51
N VAL A 51 -6.32 -6.61 -0.07
CA VAL A 51 -6.33 -7.04 1.34
C VAL A 51 -5.64 -6.00 2.22
N ALA A 52 -4.51 -5.45 1.79
CA ALA A 52 -3.84 -4.36 2.51
C ALA A 52 -4.72 -3.10 2.58
N ALA A 53 -5.39 -2.73 1.49
CA ALA A 53 -6.31 -1.60 1.46
C ALA A 53 -7.58 -1.83 2.31
N ALA A 54 -7.97 -3.08 2.54
CA ALA A 54 -9.08 -3.42 3.43
C ALA A 54 -8.75 -3.20 4.92
N GLN A 55 -7.48 -2.98 5.27
CA GLN A 55 -7.06 -2.59 6.64
C GLN A 55 -7.15 -1.07 6.88
N ARG A 56 -7.70 -0.31 5.93
CA ARG A 56 -7.99 1.12 6.14
C ARG A 56 -9.02 1.31 7.24
N ASP A 57 -8.97 2.47 7.88
CA ASP A 57 -10.03 2.88 8.81
C ASP A 57 -11.36 3.15 8.07
N ASP A 58 -12.43 3.35 8.84
CA ASP A 58 -13.78 3.61 8.31
C ASP A 58 -13.84 4.87 7.41
N ASP A 59 -12.87 5.76 7.55
CA ASP A 59 -12.73 7.00 6.76
C ASP A 59 -11.84 6.82 5.52
N GLY A 60 -11.29 5.63 5.29
CA GLY A 60 -10.48 5.29 4.11
C GLY A 60 -8.98 5.64 4.20
N TYR A 61 -8.48 5.96 5.39
CA TYR A 61 -7.07 6.26 5.64
C TYR A 61 -6.28 4.99 5.95
N LEU A 62 -5.05 4.93 5.46
CA LEU A 62 -4.05 4.00 5.95
C LEU A 62 -3.31 4.68 7.10
N VAL A 63 -3.57 4.23 8.33
CA VAL A 63 -2.96 4.78 9.55
C VAL A 63 -1.79 3.90 9.97
N THR A 64 -0.66 4.50 10.29
CA THR A 64 0.50 3.80 10.85
C THR A 64 0.20 3.27 12.24
N ASP A 65 0.99 2.31 12.71
CA ASP A 65 1.00 1.97 14.13
C ASP A 65 1.30 3.23 14.97
N GLY A 66 0.63 3.35 16.10
CA GLY A 66 0.85 4.47 17.02
C GLY A 66 2.21 4.36 17.69
N VAL A 67 2.97 5.45 17.68
CA VAL A 67 4.26 5.55 18.36
C VAL A 67 4.13 6.46 19.57
N THR A 68 4.62 6.00 20.73
CA THR A 68 4.68 6.82 21.93
C THR A 68 5.80 7.84 21.80
N ILE A 69 5.43 9.12 21.83
CA ILE A 69 6.33 10.26 21.91
C ILE A 69 6.29 10.85 23.32
N SER A 70 7.46 11.26 23.83
CA SER A 70 7.58 11.82 25.18
C SER A 70 8.73 12.81 25.25
N ALA A 71 8.47 13.96 25.86
CA ALA A 71 9.47 14.99 26.09
C ALA A 71 9.26 15.66 27.46
N SER A 72 10.36 16.07 28.08
CA SER A 72 10.36 16.78 29.36
C SER A 72 9.96 18.26 29.24
N GLY A 73 9.88 18.78 28.01
CA GLY A 73 9.45 20.15 27.70
C GLY A 73 7.93 20.33 27.63
N HIS A 74 7.51 21.52 27.21
CA HIS A 74 6.11 21.93 27.05
C HIS A 74 5.52 21.57 25.68
N ALA A 75 6.36 21.21 24.71
CA ALA A 75 5.94 20.86 23.36
C ALA A 75 6.85 19.79 22.74
N ILE A 76 6.26 18.98 21.86
CA ILE A 76 6.97 18.14 20.89
C ILE A 76 6.63 18.67 19.50
N THR A 77 7.65 18.93 18.69
CA THR A 77 7.51 19.38 17.31
C THR A 77 8.08 18.37 16.33
N SER A 78 7.56 18.35 15.11
CA SER A 78 8.22 17.65 14.02
C SER A 78 9.40 18.48 13.48
N GLU A 79 10.35 17.82 12.81
CA GLU A 79 11.19 18.54 11.84
C GLU A 79 10.32 19.31 10.84
N SER A 80 10.87 20.42 10.33
CA SER A 80 10.25 21.16 9.24
C SER A 80 10.21 20.27 8.00
N PHE A 81 9.02 20.07 7.44
CA PHE A 81 8.85 19.34 6.20
C PHE A 81 8.38 20.29 5.10
N THR A 82 9.08 20.26 3.96
CA THR A 82 8.73 21.04 2.78
C THR A 82 7.79 20.23 1.90
N ILE A 83 6.65 20.81 1.56
CA ILE A 83 5.71 20.28 0.59
C ILE A 83 5.90 21.05 -0.71
N GLU A 84 6.28 20.33 -1.78
CA GLU A 84 6.39 20.87 -3.13
C GLU A 84 5.27 20.28 -4.01
N THR A 85 4.24 21.06 -4.32
CA THR A 85 3.12 20.60 -5.17
C THR A 85 3.40 20.76 -6.68
N ASP A 86 4.42 21.56 -7.06
CA ASP A 86 4.66 22.01 -8.44
C ASP A 86 5.81 21.30 -9.19
N ALA A 87 6.45 20.28 -8.62
CA ALA A 87 7.52 19.57 -9.32
C ALA A 87 6.96 18.79 -10.52
N GLY A 88 7.28 19.24 -11.75
CA GLY A 88 6.82 18.72 -13.06
C GLY A 88 7.14 17.25 -13.39
N VAL A 89 7.44 16.43 -12.38
CA VAL A 89 7.35 14.97 -12.40
C VAL A 89 6.34 14.59 -11.31
N ASP A 90 5.07 14.65 -11.72
CA ASP A 90 3.82 14.60 -10.93
C ASP A 90 3.65 13.29 -10.13
N VAL A 91 4.26 13.16 -8.94
CA VAL A 91 4.18 11.92 -8.14
C VAL A 91 3.98 12.06 -6.60
N PRO A 92 4.08 13.20 -5.91
CA PRO A 92 3.63 13.24 -4.50
C PRO A 92 2.16 13.66 -4.31
N GLY A 93 1.76 14.83 -4.83
CA GLY A 93 0.45 15.44 -4.56
C GLY A 93 -0.77 14.75 -5.21
N ARG A 94 -0.57 13.94 -6.25
CA ARG A 94 -1.65 13.12 -6.84
C ARG A 94 -1.79 11.73 -6.20
N LEU A 95 -0.75 11.24 -5.52
CA LEU A 95 -0.73 9.90 -4.94
C LEU A 95 -1.26 9.88 -3.50
N ILE A 96 -1.08 10.98 -2.77
CA ILE A 96 -1.52 11.18 -1.40
C ILE A 96 -2.60 12.26 -1.41
N GLY A 97 -3.81 11.93 -0.94
CA GLY A 97 -4.89 12.90 -0.79
C GLY A 97 -4.77 13.61 0.56
N ASP A 98 -5.81 13.54 1.37
CA ASP A 98 -5.82 14.13 2.71
C ASP A 98 -4.83 13.44 3.67
N ALA A 99 -4.15 14.25 4.49
CA ALA A 99 -3.35 13.80 5.62
C ALA A 99 -4.19 13.85 6.91
N LYS A 100 -4.05 12.81 7.72
CA LYS A 100 -4.72 12.63 9.02
C LYS A 100 -3.67 12.39 10.08
N LEU A 101 -3.63 13.20 11.12
CA LEU A 101 -2.80 12.96 12.30
C LEU A 101 -3.72 12.61 13.46
N VAL A 102 -3.51 11.45 14.08
CA VAL A 102 -4.24 11.02 15.27
C VAL A 102 -3.27 11.07 16.45
N VAL A 103 -3.59 11.85 17.47
CA VAL A 103 -2.80 11.95 18.69
C VAL A 103 -3.68 11.68 19.89
N THR A 104 -3.19 10.84 20.79
CA THR A 104 -3.87 10.52 22.05
C THR A 104 -2.93 10.82 23.20
N SER A 105 -3.37 11.64 24.16
CA SER A 105 -2.60 11.84 25.40
C SER A 105 -2.43 10.51 26.13
N VAL A 106 -1.23 10.25 26.65
CA VAL A 106 -0.99 9.13 27.59
C VAL A 106 -1.37 9.53 29.01
N GLU A 107 -1.26 10.82 29.32
CA GLU A 107 -1.64 11.38 30.61
C GLU A 107 -3.13 11.76 30.64
N GLU A 108 -3.71 11.80 31.84
CA GLU A 108 -5.08 12.27 32.05
C GLU A 108 -5.13 13.79 31.83
N GLY A 109 -5.41 14.21 30.60
CA GLY A 109 -5.49 15.63 30.25
C GLY A 109 -5.83 15.87 28.78
N PRO A 110 -6.30 17.08 28.44
CA PRO A 110 -6.52 17.46 27.06
C PRO A 110 -5.19 17.68 26.32
N VAL A 111 -5.02 17.02 25.18
CA VAL A 111 -3.89 17.26 24.27
C VAL A 111 -4.30 18.27 23.21
N PHE A 112 -3.36 19.13 22.81
CA PHE A 112 -3.46 20.02 21.66
C PHE A 112 -2.56 19.48 20.53
N VAL A 113 -3.11 19.50 19.31
CA VAL A 113 -2.39 19.16 18.09
C VAL A 113 -2.63 20.27 17.08
N GLY A 114 -1.56 20.80 16.50
CA GLY A 114 -1.63 21.87 15.49
C GLY A 114 -0.64 21.68 14.36
N VAL A 115 -1.00 22.21 13.18
CA VAL A 115 -0.12 22.36 12.02
C VAL A 115 -0.16 23.81 11.56
N ALA A 116 1.03 24.36 11.28
CA ALA A 116 1.20 25.75 10.86
C ALA A 116 2.51 25.91 10.08
N PRO A 117 2.68 27.05 9.37
CA PRO A 117 3.96 27.40 8.76
C PRO A 117 5.09 27.38 9.79
N SER A 118 6.24 26.80 9.43
CA SER A 118 7.37 26.63 10.35
C SER A 118 7.84 27.94 10.97
N ALA A 119 7.74 29.06 10.25
CA ALA A 119 8.11 30.37 10.75
C ALA A 119 7.21 30.85 11.91
N ASP A 120 5.91 30.60 11.83
CA ASP A 120 4.95 31.02 12.86
C ASP A 120 5.10 30.14 14.12
N VAL A 121 5.32 28.83 13.93
CA VAL A 121 5.63 27.90 15.03
C VAL A 121 6.92 28.29 15.74
N ALA A 122 7.97 28.62 14.99
CA ALA A 122 9.25 29.05 15.56
C ALA A 122 9.11 30.35 16.37
N ALA A 123 8.27 31.28 15.91
CA ALA A 123 7.98 32.51 16.64
C ALA A 123 7.21 32.24 17.95
N TYR A 124 6.23 31.35 17.92
CA TYR A 124 5.44 30.96 19.09
C TYR A 124 6.26 30.22 20.15
N LEU A 125 7.14 29.31 19.73
CA LEU A 125 8.00 28.53 20.63
C LEU A 125 9.31 29.25 21.01
N ALA A 126 9.47 30.51 20.61
CA ALA A 126 10.65 31.29 20.96
C ALA A 126 10.79 31.42 22.49
N GLY A 127 11.84 30.81 23.05
CA GLY A 127 12.10 30.79 24.50
C GLY A 127 11.26 29.77 25.27
N VAL A 128 10.49 28.91 24.59
CA VAL A 128 9.72 27.81 25.19
C VAL A 128 10.57 26.54 25.19
N ARG A 129 10.63 25.83 26.32
CA ARG A 129 11.29 24.52 26.36
C ARG A 129 10.48 23.53 25.54
N HIS A 130 11.06 22.99 24.49
CA HIS A 130 10.42 22.01 23.61
C HIS A 130 11.44 21.00 23.08
N SER A 131 10.93 19.92 22.49
CA SER A 131 11.75 18.91 21.82
C SER A 131 11.32 18.78 20.36
N THR A 132 12.29 18.69 19.47
CA THR A 132 12.08 18.44 18.04
C THR A 132 12.34 16.96 17.78
N LEU A 133 11.38 16.26 17.21
CA LEU A 133 11.53 14.87 16.78
C LEU A 133 12.36 14.84 15.49
N ASP A 134 13.61 14.39 15.58
CA ASP A 134 14.61 14.39 14.49
C ASP A 134 14.74 13.02 13.78
N GLY A 135 14.11 11.97 14.32
CA GLY A 135 14.14 10.65 13.70
C GLY A 135 13.80 9.51 14.64
N PHE A 136 14.29 8.32 14.23
CA PHE A 136 14.10 7.08 14.96
C PHE A 136 15.37 6.23 14.93
N ASP A 137 15.84 5.77 16.10
CA ASP A 137 16.84 4.70 16.21
C ASP A 137 16.14 3.37 16.51
N ARG A 138 16.10 2.47 15.51
CA ARG A 138 15.50 1.12 15.63
C ARG A 138 14.10 1.13 16.29
N ASN A 139 13.22 2.04 15.82
CA ASN A 139 11.87 2.33 16.34
C ASN A 139 11.77 3.18 17.62
N THR A 140 12.89 3.63 18.18
CA THR A 140 12.87 4.56 19.33
C THR A 140 12.93 6.00 18.81
N PRO A 141 11.97 6.88 19.15
CA PRO A 141 12.03 8.29 18.77
C PRO A 141 13.28 8.97 19.34
N THR A 142 13.98 9.72 18.52
CA THR A 142 15.10 10.58 18.93
C THR A 142 14.66 12.05 18.93
N TYR A 143 15.27 12.87 19.79
CA TYR A 143 14.86 14.25 19.98
C TYR A 143 16.04 15.19 20.15
N ASP A 144 15.92 16.36 19.53
CA ASP A 144 16.72 17.54 19.84
C ASP A 144 15.97 18.41 20.84
N ALA A 145 16.52 18.55 22.04
CA ALA A 145 15.92 19.34 23.10
C ALA A 145 16.37 20.81 23.04
N VAL A 146 15.42 21.73 23.12
CA VAL A 146 15.63 23.17 23.22
C VAL A 146 15.23 23.64 24.62
N ASP A 147 16.16 24.32 25.29
CA ASP A 147 15.91 24.89 26.60
C ASP A 147 15.03 26.15 26.54
N GLY A 148 14.27 26.38 27.60
CA GLY A 148 13.36 27.52 27.70
C GLY A 148 12.45 27.44 28.93
N GLY A 149 11.43 28.30 28.94
CA GLY A 149 10.37 28.35 29.94
C GLY A 149 9.04 27.80 29.42
N PRO A 150 7.94 28.04 30.16
CA PRO A 150 6.59 27.74 29.69
C PRO A 150 6.18 28.67 28.54
N PRO A 151 5.21 28.25 27.70
CA PRO A 151 4.65 29.10 26.64
C PRO A 151 3.96 30.34 27.23
N ALA A 152 4.07 31.47 26.54
CA ALA A 152 3.51 32.74 26.99
C ALA A 152 1.98 32.82 26.82
N SER A 153 1.44 32.10 25.84
CA SER A 153 0.01 31.95 25.58
C SER A 153 -0.33 30.48 25.35
N LEU A 154 -1.59 30.11 25.56
CA LEU A 154 -2.02 28.74 25.28
C LEU A 154 -2.09 28.50 23.76
N PRO A 155 -1.84 27.26 23.31
CA PRO A 155 -1.82 26.97 21.88
C PRO A 155 -3.19 27.22 21.23
N ALA A 156 -4.29 26.90 21.92
CA ALA A 156 -5.66 27.11 21.42
C ALA A 156 -6.09 28.59 21.35
N GLU A 157 -5.41 29.49 22.06
CA GLU A 157 -5.68 30.94 22.00
C GLU A 157 -4.97 31.61 20.83
N THR A 158 -4.13 30.86 20.11
CA THR A 158 -3.24 31.40 19.10
C THR A 158 -3.82 31.18 17.70
N GLY A 159 -3.99 32.25 16.92
CA GLY A 159 -4.77 32.23 15.67
C GLY A 159 -4.00 31.91 14.38
N PHE A 160 -2.71 31.55 14.45
CA PHE A 160 -1.91 31.27 13.24
C PHE A 160 -2.01 29.80 12.76
N TRP A 161 -2.63 28.91 13.54
CA TRP A 161 -2.76 27.51 13.16
C TRP A 161 -3.61 27.36 11.89
N THR A 162 -3.03 26.72 10.88
CA THR A 162 -3.77 26.37 9.65
C THR A 162 -4.82 25.31 9.96
N ALA A 163 -4.46 24.33 10.78
CA ALA A 163 -5.42 23.42 11.39
C ALA A 163 -4.98 23.07 12.81
N SER A 164 -5.95 22.96 13.72
CA SER A 164 -5.68 22.53 15.09
C SER A 164 -6.90 21.86 15.72
N THR A 165 -6.66 20.96 16.66
CA THR A 165 -7.69 20.35 17.51
C THR A 165 -7.17 20.18 18.93
N SER A 166 -8.08 20.21 19.90
CA SER A 166 -7.74 19.99 21.31
C SER A 166 -8.86 19.30 22.06
N GLY A 167 -8.52 18.36 22.92
CA GLY A 167 -9.50 17.65 23.73
C GLY A 167 -8.93 16.45 24.48
N THR A 168 -9.79 15.83 25.28
CA THR A 168 -9.49 14.59 26.00
C THR A 168 -9.72 13.37 25.09
N GLY A 169 -8.90 12.33 25.23
CA GLY A 169 -8.97 11.15 24.38
C GLY A 169 -8.38 11.38 22.99
N PRO A 170 -8.62 10.47 22.03
CA PRO A 170 -8.03 10.56 20.69
C PRO A 170 -8.47 11.84 19.97
N GLN A 171 -7.50 12.63 19.53
CA GLN A 171 -7.69 13.83 18.74
C GLN A 171 -7.25 13.57 17.31
N THR A 172 -8.14 13.85 16.36
CA THR A 172 -7.88 13.67 14.94
C THR A 172 -7.80 15.03 14.27
N LEU A 173 -6.64 15.31 13.66
CA LEU A 173 -6.40 16.49 12.85
C LEU A 173 -6.32 16.09 11.39
N THR A 174 -7.20 16.63 10.55
CA THR A 174 -7.14 16.51 9.09
C THR A 174 -6.87 17.87 8.49
N TRP A 175 -5.94 17.96 7.55
CA TRP A 175 -5.65 19.22 6.86
C TRP A 175 -5.34 19.00 5.39
N GLU A 176 -5.63 20.02 4.58
CA GLU A 176 -5.31 20.02 3.16
C GLU A 176 -3.82 20.33 2.97
N VAL A 177 -3.16 19.51 2.14
CA VAL A 177 -1.71 19.55 1.94
C VAL A 177 -1.38 20.69 0.95
N GLU A 178 -0.92 21.82 1.48
CA GLU A 178 -0.50 22.99 0.71
C GLU A 178 1.02 23.08 0.56
N SER A 179 1.50 23.70 -0.52
CA SER A 179 2.93 23.94 -0.72
C SER A 179 3.49 24.90 0.33
N GLY A 180 4.65 24.56 0.92
CA GLY A 180 5.32 25.38 1.92
C GLY A 180 6.12 24.57 2.93
N ASP A 181 6.69 25.28 3.90
CA ASP A 181 7.40 24.68 5.05
C ASP A 181 6.48 24.60 6.25
N TRP A 182 6.25 23.38 6.73
CA TRP A 182 5.26 23.09 7.76
C TRP A 182 5.90 22.44 8.98
N THR A 183 5.34 22.74 10.15
CA THR A 183 5.71 22.10 11.40
C THR A 183 4.46 21.64 12.14
N LEU A 184 4.47 20.38 12.58
CA LEU A 184 3.45 19.79 13.44
C LEU A 184 3.86 19.99 14.89
N VAL A 185 2.88 20.32 15.74
CA VAL A 185 3.10 20.59 17.16
C VAL A 185 2.11 19.79 17.99
N VAL A 186 2.65 19.09 19.00
CA VAL A 186 1.88 18.39 20.03
C VAL A 186 2.24 19.00 21.39
N MET A 187 1.22 19.43 22.13
CA MET A 187 1.36 20.05 23.45
C MET A 187 0.24 19.58 24.36
N ASN A 188 0.42 19.68 25.68
CA ASN A 188 -0.74 19.68 26.56
C ASN A 188 -1.53 20.98 26.33
N ALA A 189 -2.86 20.91 26.27
CA ALA A 189 -3.68 22.07 25.91
C ALA A 189 -3.62 23.19 26.96
N ASP A 190 -3.20 22.86 28.19
CA ASP A 190 -2.95 23.78 29.30
C ASP A 190 -1.49 24.30 29.35
N GLY A 191 -0.65 23.93 28.38
CA GLY A 191 0.75 24.34 28.28
C GLY A 191 1.69 23.75 29.32
N HIS A 192 1.27 22.73 30.09
CA HIS A 192 2.12 22.11 31.12
C HIS A 192 3.11 21.10 30.52
N ALA A 193 4.17 20.81 31.27
CA ALA A 193 5.16 19.79 30.98
C ALA A 193 5.11 18.70 32.08
N PRO A 194 5.52 17.45 31.81
CA PRO A 194 6.03 16.93 30.52
C PRO A 194 4.90 16.68 29.51
N VAL A 195 5.25 16.47 28.24
CA VAL A 195 4.31 16.05 27.19
C VAL A 195 4.55 14.59 26.87
N THR A 196 3.53 13.75 27.01
CA THR A 196 3.56 12.34 26.61
C THR A 196 2.30 11.97 25.85
N ALA A 197 2.46 11.52 24.61
CA ALA A 197 1.34 11.20 23.72
C ALA A 197 1.66 9.98 22.84
N VAL A 198 0.63 9.29 22.37
CA VAL A 198 0.73 8.34 21.26
C VAL A 198 0.30 9.05 20.00
N ALA A 199 1.18 9.11 19.01
CA ALA A 199 0.92 9.72 17.71
C ALA A 199 0.89 8.66 16.60
N ALA A 200 -0.08 8.78 15.69
CA ALA A 200 -0.23 7.94 14.52
C ALA A 200 -0.55 8.81 13.31
N ILE A 201 0.12 8.53 12.18
CA ILE A 201 -0.06 9.29 10.94
C ILE A 201 -0.88 8.44 9.97
N GLY A 202 -1.89 9.05 9.36
CA GLY A 202 -2.75 8.48 8.34
C GLY A 202 -2.69 9.29 7.06
N ALA A 203 -2.81 8.60 5.93
CA ALA A 203 -2.94 9.24 4.63
C ALA A 203 -3.93 8.48 3.75
N THR A 204 -4.68 9.21 2.94
CA THR A 204 -5.42 8.57 1.84
C THR A 204 -4.49 8.34 0.66
N LEU A 205 -4.60 7.17 0.02
CA LEU A 205 -3.91 6.87 -1.24
C LEU A 205 -4.96 6.65 -2.33
N PRO A 206 -5.42 7.71 -3.04
CA PRO A 206 -6.48 7.61 -4.06
C PRO A 206 -6.04 6.69 -5.21
N VAL A 207 -4.76 6.75 -5.59
CA VAL A 207 -4.20 5.94 -6.68
C VAL A 207 -4.14 4.46 -6.34
N LEU A 208 -4.13 4.08 -5.06
CA LEU A 208 -4.13 2.67 -4.68
C LEU A 208 -5.38 1.95 -5.18
N GLY A 209 -6.56 2.61 -5.12
CA GLY A 209 -7.80 2.05 -5.66
C GLY A 209 -7.74 1.86 -7.18
N ALA A 210 -7.24 2.86 -7.91
CA ALA A 210 -7.05 2.77 -9.36
C ALA A 210 -6.05 1.67 -9.74
N ALA A 211 -4.93 1.57 -9.02
CA ALA A 211 -3.91 0.55 -9.25
C ALA A 211 -4.44 -0.87 -9.00
N ILE A 212 -5.18 -1.09 -7.91
CA ILE A 212 -5.87 -2.36 -7.63
C ILE A 212 -6.83 -2.68 -8.78
N GLY A 213 -7.67 -1.72 -9.19
CA GLY A 213 -8.63 -1.89 -10.29
C GLY A 213 -7.96 -2.27 -11.61
N VAL A 214 -6.85 -1.61 -11.97
CA VAL A 214 -6.07 -1.92 -13.19
C VAL A 214 -5.43 -3.30 -13.09
N LEU A 215 -4.77 -3.64 -11.98
CA LEU A 215 -4.12 -4.93 -11.79
C LEU A 215 -5.13 -6.09 -11.90
N LEU A 216 -6.26 -5.98 -11.20
CA LEU A 216 -7.32 -6.99 -11.24
C LEU A 216 -8.03 -7.02 -12.60
N GLY A 217 -8.30 -5.86 -13.21
CA GLY A 217 -8.95 -5.76 -14.52
C GLY A 217 -8.11 -6.36 -15.64
N VAL A 218 -6.85 -5.92 -15.78
CA VAL A 218 -5.92 -6.45 -16.79
C VAL A 218 -5.62 -7.91 -16.52
N GLY A 219 -5.36 -8.27 -15.26
CA GLY A 219 -5.16 -9.67 -14.85
C GLY A 219 -6.33 -10.56 -15.24
N GLY A 220 -7.57 -10.11 -14.98
CA GLY A 220 -8.79 -10.80 -15.38
C GLY A 220 -8.95 -10.97 -16.90
N VAL A 221 -8.69 -9.91 -17.67
CA VAL A 221 -8.73 -9.99 -19.14
C VAL A 221 -7.70 -10.99 -19.67
N LEU A 222 -6.46 -10.95 -19.18
CA LEU A 222 -5.40 -11.88 -19.59
C LEU A 222 -5.74 -13.33 -19.21
N LEU A 223 -6.41 -13.55 -18.08
CA LEU A 223 -6.91 -14.87 -17.67
C LEU A 223 -7.87 -15.44 -18.72
N LEU A 224 -8.84 -14.63 -19.14
CA LEU A 224 -9.86 -15.02 -20.12
C LEU A 224 -9.23 -15.35 -21.48
N VAL A 225 -8.30 -14.51 -21.94
CA VAL A 225 -7.57 -14.72 -23.20
C VAL A 225 -6.73 -16.00 -23.12
N SER A 226 -6.02 -16.21 -22.02
CA SER A 226 -5.23 -17.42 -21.78
C SER A 226 -6.11 -18.68 -21.84
N LEU A 227 -7.23 -18.68 -21.12
CA LEU A 227 -8.15 -19.81 -21.08
C LEU A 227 -8.72 -20.12 -22.47
N ALA A 228 -9.10 -19.09 -23.22
CA ALA A 228 -9.58 -19.25 -24.59
C ALA A 228 -8.53 -19.89 -25.52
N LEU A 229 -7.26 -19.49 -25.41
CA LEU A 229 -6.16 -20.08 -26.20
C LEU A 229 -5.90 -21.54 -25.82
N LEU A 230 -5.92 -21.86 -24.51
CA LEU A 230 -5.71 -23.23 -24.02
C LEU A 230 -6.86 -24.16 -24.43
N ILE A 231 -8.11 -23.73 -24.24
CA ILE A 231 -9.31 -24.49 -24.65
C ILE A 231 -9.37 -24.63 -26.17
N GLY A 232 -9.10 -23.55 -26.92
CA GLY A 232 -9.07 -23.58 -28.39
C GLY A 232 -7.98 -24.52 -28.92
N GLY A 233 -6.82 -24.57 -28.27
CA GLY A 233 -5.75 -25.53 -28.57
C GLY A 233 -6.14 -26.99 -28.30
N LEU A 234 -6.99 -27.23 -27.29
CA LEU A 234 -7.49 -28.56 -26.94
C LEU A 234 -8.65 -29.02 -27.84
N LEU A 235 -9.60 -28.14 -28.15
CA LEU A 235 -10.77 -28.45 -28.99
C LEU A 235 -10.41 -28.61 -30.48
N SER A 236 -9.36 -27.95 -30.95
CA SER A 236 -8.81 -28.18 -32.30
C SER A 236 -8.26 -29.61 -32.47
N ALA A 237 -7.84 -30.27 -31.38
CA ALA A 237 -7.34 -31.64 -31.41
C ALA A 237 -8.46 -32.68 -31.62
N SER A 238 -9.68 -32.41 -31.13
CA SER A 238 -10.80 -33.35 -31.21
C SER A 238 -11.51 -33.35 -32.57
N ARG A 239 -11.38 -32.26 -33.35
CA ARG A 239 -11.98 -32.16 -34.70
C ARG A 239 -11.18 -32.87 -35.78
N VAL A 240 -9.85 -32.97 -35.61
CA VAL A 240 -8.98 -33.69 -36.57
C VAL A 240 -9.15 -35.21 -36.43
N ALA A 241 -9.30 -35.72 -35.20
CA ALA A 241 -9.48 -37.15 -34.94
C ALA A 241 -10.83 -37.72 -35.43
N ARG A 242 -11.84 -36.88 -35.69
CA ARG A 242 -13.19 -37.31 -36.08
C ARG A 242 -13.40 -37.38 -37.60
N ARG A 243 -12.34 -37.18 -38.40
CA ARG A 243 -12.39 -37.09 -39.86
C ARG A 243 -11.79 -38.28 -40.61
N ASP A 244 -11.45 -39.38 -39.92
CA ASP A 244 -11.09 -40.62 -40.61
C ASP A 244 -12.37 -41.34 -41.08
N PRO A 245 -12.61 -41.49 -42.40
CA PRO A 245 -13.69 -42.32 -42.90
C PRO A 245 -13.35 -43.80 -42.70
N ALA A 246 -14.32 -44.57 -42.21
CA ALA A 246 -14.21 -46.02 -42.09
C ALA A 246 -13.84 -46.65 -43.45
N PRO A 247 -12.94 -47.64 -43.52
CA PRO A 247 -12.64 -48.34 -44.76
C PRO A 247 -13.88 -49.16 -45.16
N ALA A 248 -14.46 -48.82 -46.31
CA ALA A 248 -15.46 -49.67 -46.95
C ALA A 248 -14.77 -50.94 -47.46
N ARG A 249 -15.11 -52.08 -46.87
CA ARG A 249 -15.12 -53.39 -47.55
C ARG A 249 -16.29 -54.21 -47.04
#